data_AF-A0A4V1T291-F1
#
_entry.id   AF-A0A4V1T291-F1
#
_cell.length_a   1.000
_cell.length_b   1.000
_cell.length_c   1.000
_cell.angle_alpha   90.00
_cell.angle_beta   90.00
_cell.angle_gamma   90.00
#
_symmetry.space_group_name_H-M   'P 1'
#
loop_
_entity.id
_entity.type
_entity.pdbx_description
1 polymer ?
#
loop_
_entity_poly.entity_id
_entity_poly.type
_entity_poly.pdbx_seq_one_letter_code
_entity_poly.pdbx_strand_id
1 'polypeptide(L)'
;MTNVSSPLARLPDPSGPELVLVLGSGGARGLSHIPVLEALDELGLKPALIAGSSMGAIVGAAYAAGLSGRDLRAHVEASFRDRARVIARLLEARIGKIADLWRGGLGNPVL
;
A
#
# COMPACT_ATOMS: atom_id res chain seq x y z
N MET A 1 27.14 18.72 -20.99
CA MET A 1 27.12 17.48 -20.19
C MET A 1 25.90 17.52 -19.28
N THR A 2 24.73 17.19 -19.80
CA THR A 2 23.48 17.14 -19.02
C THR A 2 23.36 15.76 -18.40
N ASN A 3 23.65 15.66 -17.10
CA ASN A 3 23.49 14.43 -16.34
C ASN A 3 21.99 14.09 -16.25
N VAL A 4 21.57 13.08 -17.00
CA VAL A 4 20.20 12.54 -16.93
C VAL A 4 20.17 11.62 -15.71
N SER A 5 19.93 12.20 -14.53
CA SER A 5 19.74 11.41 -13.31
C SER A 5 18.44 10.63 -13.42
N SER A 6 18.56 9.34 -13.69
CA SER A 6 17.45 8.37 -13.72
C SER A 6 16.56 8.50 -12.47
N PRO A 7 15.22 8.42 -12.59
CA PRO A 7 14.29 8.45 -11.47
C PRO A 7 14.20 7.10 -10.72
N LEU A 8 15.22 6.23 -10.87
CA LEU A 8 15.29 5.01 -10.08
C LEU A 8 15.60 5.41 -8.64
N ALA A 9 14.82 4.87 -7.69
CA ALA A 9 14.93 5.12 -6.26
C ALA A 9 16.40 5.27 -5.86
N ARG A 10 16.74 6.41 -5.27
CA ARG A 10 18.10 6.72 -4.81
C ARG A 10 18.56 5.55 -3.95
N LEU A 11 19.59 4.83 -4.39
CA LEU A 11 20.18 3.75 -3.60
C LEU A 11 20.77 4.35 -2.32
N PRO A 12 20.78 3.58 -1.22
CA PRO A 12 21.18 4.13 0.07
C PRO A 12 22.55 4.79 0.04
N ASP A 13 22.62 6.03 0.53
CA ASP A 13 23.87 6.77 0.66
C ASP A 13 24.73 6.12 1.74
N PRO A 14 25.94 5.62 1.40
CA PRO A 14 26.82 4.96 2.37
C PRO A 14 27.43 5.92 3.41
N SER A 15 27.20 7.24 3.31
CA SER A 15 27.81 8.25 4.20
C SER A 15 27.08 8.45 5.54
N GLY A 16 25.94 7.78 5.77
CA GLY A 16 25.22 7.84 7.03
C GLY A 16 24.14 6.75 7.19
N PRO A 17 23.58 6.57 8.40
CA PRO A 17 22.50 5.62 8.60
C PRO A 17 21.23 6.10 7.89
N GLU A 18 20.74 5.31 6.94
CA GLU A 18 19.45 5.55 6.28
C GLU A 18 18.34 4.72 6.91
N LEU A 19 17.19 5.36 7.09
CA LEU A 19 15.97 4.69 7.55
C LEU A 19 15.29 3.98 6.38
N VAL A 20 15.16 2.65 6.47
CA VAL A 20 14.33 1.85 5.57
C VAL A 20 13.10 1.37 6.33
N LEU A 21 11.92 1.62 5.76
CA LEU A 21 10.65 1.23 6.36
C LEU A 21 10.07 0.00 5.64
N VAL A 22 9.75 -1.06 6.40
CA VAL A 22 9.14 -2.29 5.87
C VAL A 22 7.78 -2.52 6.51
N LEU A 23 6.73 -2.55 5.70
CA LEU A 23 5.34 -2.66 6.13
C LEU A 23 4.73 -4.02 5.77
N GLY A 24 4.39 -4.81 6.79
CA GLY A 24 3.76 -6.12 6.62
C GLY A 24 2.33 -6.07 6.06
N SER A 25 1.80 -7.24 5.70
CA SER A 25 0.38 -7.42 5.34
C SER A 25 -0.52 -7.45 6.58
N GLY A 26 -1.83 -7.64 6.41
CA GLY A 26 -2.77 -7.71 7.54
C GLY A 26 -4.22 -7.35 7.23
N GLY A 27 -4.59 -7.17 5.95
CA GLY A 27 -5.93 -6.74 5.55
C GLY A 27 -6.33 -5.45 6.26
N ALA A 28 -7.55 -5.40 6.82
CA ALA A 28 -8.04 -4.24 7.57
C ALA A 28 -7.18 -3.89 8.80
N ARG A 29 -6.52 -4.88 9.43
CA ARG A 29 -5.61 -4.62 10.57
C ARG A 29 -4.35 -3.86 10.14
N GLY A 30 -3.99 -3.92 8.86
CA GLY A 30 -2.85 -3.17 8.31
C GLY A 30 -3.00 -1.66 8.37
N LEU A 31 -4.19 -1.14 8.71
CA LEU A 31 -4.37 0.28 9.04
C LEU A 31 -3.57 0.70 10.29
N SER A 32 -3.09 -0.26 11.11
CA SER A 32 -2.17 0.01 12.23
C SER A 32 -0.83 0.61 11.80
N HIS A 33 -0.47 0.54 10.52
CA HIS A 33 0.71 1.21 9.99
C HIS A 33 0.59 2.74 10.04
N ILE A 34 -0.62 3.30 10.01
CA ILE A 34 -0.86 4.75 9.97
C ILE A 34 -0.33 5.47 11.22
N PRO A 35 -0.64 5.08 12.46
CA PRO A 35 -0.07 5.76 13.64
C PRO A 35 1.46 5.64 13.74
N VAL A 36 2.06 4.61 13.15
CA VAL A 36 3.53 4.52 13.04
C VAL A 36 4.06 5.59 12.10
N LEU A 37 3.41 5.79 10.96
CA LEU A 37 3.76 6.86 10.02
C LEU A 37 3.56 8.26 10.62
N GLU A 38 2.48 8.47 11.39
CA GLU A 38 2.27 9.73 12.13
C GLU A 38 3.42 10.00 13.12
N ALA A 39 3.89 8.98 13.83
CA ALA A 39 5.03 9.12 14.73
C ALA A 39 6.33 9.43 13.96
N LEU A 40 6.54 8.85 12.78
CA LEU A 40 7.69 9.19 11.93
C LEU A 40 7.63 10.65 11.46
N ASP A 41 6.46 11.12 11.03
CA ASP A 41 6.24 12.53 10.66
C ASP A 41 6.53 13.48 11.83
N GLU A 42 6.03 13.17 13.03
CA GLU A 42 6.23 13.97 14.24
C GLU A 42 7.70 14.04 14.67
N LEU A 43 8.46 12.97 14.43
CA LEU A 43 9.90 12.92 14.67
C LEU A 43 10.73 13.53 13.54
N GLY A 44 10.11 13.95 12.43
CA GLY A 44 10.81 14.43 11.24
C GLY A 44 11.64 13.35 10.53
N LEU A 45 11.34 12.07 10.78
CA LEU A 45 12.05 10.93 10.22
C LEU A 45 11.43 10.52 8.88
N LYS A 46 12.17 10.74 7.79
CA LYS A 46 11.74 10.36 6.45
C LYS A 46 12.47 9.10 5.99
N PRO A 47 11.77 7.99 5.74
CA PRO A 47 12.38 6.79 5.17
C PRO A 47 12.95 7.09 3.78
N ALA A 48 14.16 6.62 3.51
CA ALA A 48 14.78 6.69 2.18
C ALA A 48 14.16 5.66 1.22
N LEU A 49 13.72 4.52 1.78
CA LEU A 49 13.05 3.45 1.05
C LEU A 49 11.88 2.90 1.86
N ILE A 50 10.79 2.58 1.16
CA ILE A 50 9.61 1.94 1.74
C ILE A 50 9.31 0.67 0.94
N ALA A 51 9.28 -0.46 1.63
CA ALA A 51 8.82 -1.73 1.09
C ALA A 51 7.52 -2.14 1.80
N GLY A 52 6.58 -2.74 1.07
CA GLY A 52 5.30 -3.15 1.65
C GLY A 52 4.65 -4.34 0.95
N SER A 53 3.77 -5.05 1.68
CA SER A 53 2.97 -6.16 1.15
C SER A 53 1.48 -5.97 1.45
N SER A 54 0.60 -6.22 0.47
CA SER A 54 -0.85 -6.08 0.59
C SER A 54 -1.24 -4.69 1.16
N MET A 55 -1.91 -4.62 2.32
CA MET A 55 -2.26 -3.34 2.93
C MET A 55 -1.04 -2.47 3.26
N GLY A 56 0.08 -3.08 3.66
CA GLY A 56 1.34 -2.35 3.86
C GLY A 56 1.88 -1.74 2.58
N ALA A 57 1.67 -2.38 1.42
CA ALA A 57 2.03 -1.80 0.12
C ALA A 57 1.15 -0.60 -0.23
N ILE A 58 -0.16 -0.69 0.03
CA ILE A 58 -1.11 0.39 -0.24
C ILE A 58 -0.79 1.62 0.63
N VAL A 59 -0.68 1.42 1.94
CA VAL A 59 -0.38 2.49 2.90
C VAL A 59 1.01 3.07 2.64
N GLY A 60 2.02 2.22 2.42
CA GLY A 60 3.38 2.64 2.13
C GLY A 60 3.51 3.42 0.82
N ALA A 61 2.82 2.99 -0.24
CA ALA A 61 2.81 3.70 -1.51
C ALA A 61 2.16 5.09 -1.40
N ALA A 62 1.05 5.19 -0.68
CA ALA A 62 0.38 6.47 -0.46
C ALA A 62 1.24 7.44 0.38
N TYR A 63 1.91 6.94 1.42
CA TYR A 63 2.88 7.74 2.18
C TYR A 63 4.07 8.18 1.32
N ALA A 64 4.64 7.27 0.53
CA ALA A 64 5.73 7.58 -0.41
C ALA A 64 5.32 8.62 -1.48
N ALA A 65 4.04 8.66 -1.84
CA ALA A 65 3.48 9.66 -2.76
C ALA A 65 3.29 11.06 -2.12
N GLY A 66 3.66 11.23 -0.85
CA GLY A 66 3.68 12.51 -0.15
C GLY A 66 2.48 12.80 0.74
N LEU A 67 1.59 11.82 0.97
CA LEU A 67 0.58 11.95 2.02
C LEU A 67 1.23 11.81 3.39
N SER A 68 0.91 12.71 4.32
CA SER A 68 1.30 12.53 5.72
C SER A 68 0.51 11.38 6.37
N GLY A 69 0.99 10.88 7.50
CA GLY A 69 0.26 9.93 8.33
C GLY A 69 -1.14 10.44 8.71
N ARG A 70 -1.28 11.74 8.95
CA ARG A 70 -2.58 12.38 9.24
C ARG A 70 -3.50 12.43 8.03
N ASP A 71 -2.98 12.71 6.84
CA ASP A 71 -3.75 12.67 5.60
C ASP A 71 -4.27 11.25 5.32
N LEU A 72 -3.42 10.25 5.55
CA LEU A 72 -3.79 8.84 5.45
C LEU A 72 -4.92 8.47 6.41
N ARG A 73 -4.82 8.87 7.68
CA ARG A 73 -5.88 8.68 8.67
C ARG A 73 -7.19 9.30 8.20
N ALA A 74 -7.17 10.56 7.79
CA ALA A 74 -8.35 11.26 7.33
C ALA A 74 -8.99 10.59 6.09
N HIS A 75 -8.18 10.15 5.13
CA HIS A 75 -8.64 9.45 3.93
C HIS A 75 -9.33 8.12 4.27
N VAL A 76 -8.74 7.36 5.19
CA VAL A 76 -9.29 6.09 5.67
C VAL A 76 -10.62 6.33 6.39
N GLU A 77 -10.66 7.24 7.36
CA GLU A 77 -11.88 7.55 8.11
C GLU A 77 -13.01 8.04 7.20
N ALA A 78 -12.70 8.89 6.21
CA ALA A 78 -13.66 9.34 5.22
C ALA A 78 -14.19 8.18 4.36
N SER A 79 -13.31 7.26 3.97
CA SER A 79 -13.69 6.09 3.18
C SER A 79 -14.59 5.13 3.97
N PHE A 80 -14.28 4.85 5.23
CA PHE A 80 -15.04 3.90 6.06
C PHE A 80 -16.34 4.47 6.64
N ARG A 81 -16.49 5.79 6.67
CA ARG A 81 -17.75 6.44 7.08
C ARG A 81 -18.90 6.08 6.12
N ASP A 82 -18.61 5.92 4.83
CA ASP A 82 -19.59 5.56 3.80
C ASP A 82 -19.54 4.06 3.49
N ARG A 83 -20.07 3.26 4.42
CA ARG A 83 -20.10 1.79 4.30
C ARG A 83 -20.79 1.32 3.01
N ALA A 84 -21.82 2.03 2.56
CA ALA A 84 -22.54 1.69 1.33
C ALA A 84 -21.65 1.86 0.11
N ARG A 85 -20.90 2.96 0.02
CA ARG A 85 -19.95 3.21 -1.07
C ARG A 85 -18.76 2.27 -1.05
N VAL A 86 -18.27 1.88 0.12
CA VAL A 86 -17.23 0.85 0.24
C VAL A 86 -17.74 -0.49 -0.31
N ILE A 87 -18.94 -0.91 0.07
CA ILE A 87 -19.55 -2.15 -0.45
C ILE A 87 -19.74 -2.05 -1.97
N ALA A 88 -20.27 -0.93 -2.48
CA ALA A 88 -20.44 -0.71 -3.91
C ALA A 88 -19.11 -0.86 -4.67
N ARG A 89 -18.04 -0.22 -4.18
CA ARG A 89 -16.70 -0.35 -4.78
C ARG A 89 -16.13 -1.76 -4.70
N LEU A 90 -16.38 -2.50 -3.63
CA LEU A 90 -15.96 -3.91 -3.52
C LEU A 90 -16.73 -4.81 -4.47
N LEU A 91 -18.03 -4.54 -4.69
CA LEU A 91 -18.85 -5.24 -5.68
C LEU A 91 -18.41 -4.92 -7.11
N GLU A 92 -18.09 -3.66 -7.39
CA GLU A 92 -17.55 -3.22 -8.70
C GLU A 92 -16.14 -3.77 -8.96
N ALA A 93 -15.30 -3.82 -7.92
CA ALA A 93 -13.95 -4.37 -8.00
C ALA A 93 -13.91 -5.90 -8.07
N ARG A 94 -15.05 -6.61 -8.00
CA ARG A 94 -15.10 -8.06 -8.32
C ARG A 94 -14.85 -8.26 -9.82
N ILE A 95 -13.59 -8.33 -10.18
CA ILE A 95 -13.12 -8.89 -11.45
C ILE A 95 -13.07 -10.42 -11.28
N GLY A 96 -13.92 -11.13 -12.01
CA GLY A 96 -14.04 -12.59 -12.02
C GLY A 96 -15.11 -13.12 -11.06
N LYS A 97 -16.15 -13.77 -11.60
CA LYS A 97 -17.18 -14.40 -10.77
C LYS A 97 -16.50 -15.52 -9.98
N ILE A 98 -16.87 -15.70 -8.71
CA ILE A 98 -16.56 -16.94 -7.96
C ILE A 98 -17.04 -18.19 -8.73
N ALA A 99 -18.05 -18.01 -9.60
CA ALA A 99 -18.53 -19.00 -10.55
C ALA A 99 -17.50 -19.40 -11.63
N ASP A 100 -16.59 -18.51 -12.01
CA ASP A 100 -15.54 -18.80 -13.00
C ASP A 100 -14.44 -19.69 -12.38
N LEU A 101 -14.20 -19.55 -11.08
CA LEU A 101 -13.33 -20.45 -10.30
C LEU A 101 -13.92 -21.87 -10.17
N TRP A 102 -15.24 -21.98 -10.01
CA TRP A 102 -15.95 -23.27 -9.92
C TRP A 102 -16.16 -23.94 -11.29
N ARG A 103 -16.15 -23.19 -12.40
CA ARG A 103 -16.20 -23.75 -13.76
C ARG A 103 -14.89 -24.38 -14.24
N GLY A 104 -13.75 -24.06 -13.61
CA GLY A 104 -12.45 -24.60 -13.98
C GLY A 104 -12.11 -25.99 -13.41
N GLY A 105 -13.05 -26.67 -12.74
CA GLY A 105 -12.75 -27.82 -11.87
C GLY A 105 -13.38 -29.18 -12.20
N LEU A 106 -14.03 -29.38 -13.36
CA LEU A 106 -14.64 -30.69 -13.72
C LEU A 106 -14.55 -31.00 -15.22
N GLY A 107 -13.35 -30.95 -15.81
CA GLY A 107 -13.15 -31.39 -17.18
C GLY A 107 -11.69 -31.44 -17.57
N ASN A 108 -11.07 -32.61 -17.47
CA ASN A 108 -9.78 -32.92 -18.09
C ASN A 108 -10.02 -33.35 -19.55
N PRO A 109 -9.43 -32.69 -20.57
CA PRO A 109 -9.29 -33.28 -21.90
C PRO A 109 -7.80 -33.54 -22.17
N VAL A 110 -7.21 -34.41 -21.36
CA VAL A 110 -6.06 -35.22 -21.76
C VAL A 110 -6.40 -36.66 -21.41
N LEU A 111 -7.44 -37.16 -22.08
CA LEU A 111 -7.73 -38.53 -22.51
C LEU A 111 -8.86 -38.44 -23.54
#